data_AF-A0A2T2V0A9-F1
#
_entry.id   AF-A0A2T2V0A9-F1
#
_cell.length_a   1.000
_cell.length_b   1.000
_cell.length_c   1.000
_cell.angle_alpha   90.00
_cell.angle_beta   90.00
_cell.angle_gamma   90.00
#
_symmetry.space_group_name_H-M   'P 1'
#
loop_
_entity.id
_entity.type
_entity.pdbx_description
1 polymer ?
#
loop_
_entity_poly.entity_id
_entity_poly.type
_entity_poly.pdbx_seq_one_letter_code
_entity_poly.pdbx_strand_id
1 'polypeptide(L)' 'MKAMSREAYIEDLEDLFEEQPDPMPRDAALAIHGYLKGLSHSHVITLDDYKKFRERIPLSGEELSESGVSI' A
#
# COMPACT_ATOMS: atom_id res chain seq x y z
N MET A 1 -2.32 7.25 21.48
CA MET A 1 -2.29 7.90 20.16
C MET A 1 -3.72 8.06 19.67
N LYS A 2 -4.11 9.21 19.12
CA LYS A 2 -5.39 9.35 18.40
C LYS A 2 -5.26 8.59 17.07
N ALA A 3 -6.26 7.80 16.70
CA ALA A 3 -6.32 7.23 15.35
C ALA A 3 -6.45 8.37 14.33
N MET A 4 -5.70 8.29 13.23
CA MET A 4 -5.84 9.23 12.11
C MET A 4 -7.19 9.01 11.41
N SER A 5 -7.73 10.04 10.75
CA SER A 5 -8.93 9.89 9.92
C SER A 5 -8.61 9.04 8.68
N ARG A 6 -9.62 8.39 8.09
CA ARG A 6 -9.45 7.67 6.80
C ARG A 6 -8.82 8.57 5.73
N GLU A 7 -9.26 9.82 5.64
CA GLU A 7 -8.72 10.81 4.69
C GLU A 7 -7.21 11.00 4.87
N ALA A 8 -6.73 11.13 6.11
CA ALA A 8 -5.31 11.28 6.39
C ALA A 8 -4.47 10.04 6.00
N TYR A 9 -5.04 8.83 6.10
CA TYR A 9 -4.37 7.61 5.59
C TYR A 9 -4.35 7.53 4.07
N ILE A 10 -5.36 8.09 3.40
CA ILE A 10 -5.40 8.16 1.94
C ILE A 10 -4.36 9.18 1.45
N GLU A 11 -4.27 10.34 2.08
CA GLU A 11 -3.24 11.35 1.79
C GLU A 11 -1.83 10.77 2.00
N ASP A 12 -1.58 10.11 3.14
CA ASP A 12 -0.30 9.45 3.43
C ASP A 12 0.07 8.38 2.38
N LEU A 13 -0.90 7.62 1.88
CA LEU A 13 -0.68 6.70 0.76
C LEU A 13 -0.35 7.44 -0.54
N GLU A 14 -1.07 8.51 -0.89
CA GLU A 14 -0.76 9.31 -2.08
C GLU A 14 0.68 9.85 -2.02
N ASP A 15 1.05 10.47 -0.90
CA ASP A 15 2.39 11.01 -0.65
C ASP A 15 3.47 9.92 -0.78
N LEU A 16 3.25 8.75 -0.17
CA LEU A 16 4.17 7.62 -0.25
C LEU A 16 4.45 7.19 -1.70
N PHE A 17 3.45 7.18 -2.57
CA PHE A 17 3.63 6.84 -3.98
C PHE A 17 4.32 7.96 -4.77
N GLU A 18 4.03 9.23 -4.46
CA GLU A 18 4.64 10.39 -5.12
C GLU A 18 6.13 10.56 -4.77
N GLU A 19 6.54 10.16 -3.57
CA GLU A 19 7.93 10.20 -3.12
C GLU A 19 8.81 9.10 -3.73
N GLN A 20 8.22 8.06 -4.35
CA GLN A 20 9.01 6.98 -4.95
C GLN A 20 9.63 7.42 -6.29
N PRO A 21 10.90 7.05 -6.55
CA PRO A 21 11.50 7.30 -7.86
C PRO A 21 10.81 6.45 -8.94
N ASP A 22 10.86 6.89 -10.20
CA ASP A 22 10.33 6.15 -11.36
C ASP A 22 11.50 5.53 -12.16
N PRO A 23 11.59 4.18 -12.28
CA PRO A 23 10.66 3.18 -11.76
C PRO A 23 10.82 2.93 -10.26
N MET A 24 9.69 2.66 -9.58
CA MET A 24 9.67 2.35 -8.15
C MET A 24 10.52 1.11 -7.85
N PRO A 25 11.46 1.17 -6.89
CA PRO A 25 12.27 0.03 -6.51
C PRO A 25 11.40 -1.10 -5.96
N ARG A 26 11.76 -2.35 -6.29
CA ARG A 26 11.01 -3.55 -5.86
C ARG A 26 10.77 -3.59 -4.35
N ASP A 27 11.79 -3.28 -3.56
CA ASP A 27 11.68 -3.34 -2.09
C ASP A 27 10.72 -2.26 -1.55
N ALA A 28 10.70 -1.08 -2.16
CA ALA A 28 9.74 -0.03 -1.81
C ALA A 28 8.31 -0.45 -2.20
N ALA A 29 8.14 -1.04 -3.38
CA ALA A 29 6.86 -1.58 -3.84
C ALA A 29 6.32 -2.67 -2.90
N LEU A 30 7.19 -3.54 -2.38
CA LEU A 30 6.83 -4.55 -1.37
C LEU A 30 6.46 -3.94 -0.03
N ALA A 31 7.20 -2.93 0.44
CA ALA A 31 6.90 -2.23 1.69
C ALA A 31 5.54 -1.51 1.63
N ILE A 32 5.28 -0.76 0.55
CA ILE A 32 4.00 -0.08 0.30
C ILE A 32 2.86 -1.10 0.22
N HIS A 33 3.06 -2.24 -0.46
CA HIS A 33 2.06 -3.30 -0.49
C HIS A 33 1.72 -3.85 0.90
N GLY A 34 2.74 -4.07 1.74
CA GLY A 34 2.54 -4.53 3.12
C GLY A 34 1.73 -3.52 3.95
N TYR A 35 2.07 -2.23 3.84
CA TYR A 35 1.33 -1.16 4.50
C TYR A 35 -0.13 -1.11 4.04
N LEU A 36 -0.36 -1.13 2.72
CA LEU A 36 -1.68 -1.12 2.12
C LEU A 36 -2.55 -2.31 2.59
N LYS A 37 -1.97 -3.51 2.68
CA LYS A 37 -2.65 -4.69 3.26
C LYS A 37 -3.02 -4.48 4.73
N GLY A 38 -2.12 -3.90 5.53
CA GLY A 38 -2.37 -3.60 6.94
C GLY A 38 -3.55 -2.65 7.14
N LEU A 39 -3.63 -1.58 6.34
CA LEU A 39 -4.74 -0.63 6.36
C LEU A 39 -6.07 -1.27 5.95
N SER A 40 -6.05 -2.16 4.96
CA SER A 40 -7.23 -2.91 4.52
C SER A 40 -7.74 -3.88 5.59
N HIS A 41 -6.86 -4.69 6.19
CA HIS A 41 -7.23 -5.64 7.25
C HIS A 41 -7.71 -4.97 8.54
N SER A 42 -7.23 -3.76 8.84
CA SER A 42 -7.70 -2.98 9.98
C SER A 42 -8.96 -2.16 9.67
N HIS A 43 -9.54 -2.32 8.48
CA HIS A 43 -10.72 -1.59 8.00
C HIS A 43 -10.57 -0.06 8.02
N VAL A 44 -9.33 0.44 7.93
CA VAL A 44 -9.01 1.87 7.86
C VAL A 44 -9.36 2.42 6.47
N ILE A 45 -9.09 1.64 5.43
CA ILE A 45 -9.45 1.94 4.04
C ILE A 45 -10.49 0.95 3.52
N THR A 46 -11.22 1.33 2.47
CA THR A 46 -12.19 0.46 1.82
C THR A 46 -11.51 -0.51 0.86
N LEU A 47 -12.26 -1.52 0.41
CA LEU A 47 -11.80 -2.42 -0.65
C LEU A 47 -11.52 -1.69 -1.97
N ASP A 48 -12.27 -0.63 -2.26
CA ASP A 48 -12.08 0.15 -3.48
C ASP A 48 -10.82 1.01 -3.41
N ASP A 49 -10.53 1.59 -2.25
CA ASP A 49 -9.25 2.27 -1.99
C ASP A 49 -8.08 1.29 -2.15
N TYR A 50 -8.20 0.10 -1.56
CA TYR A 50 -7.18 -0.94 -1.68
C TYR A 50 -6.89 -1.29 -3.15
N LYS A 51 -7.93 -1.50 -3.96
CA LYS A 51 -7.77 -1.80 -5.40
C LYS A 51 -7.09 -0.64 -6.13
N LYS A 52 -7.53 0.61 -5.89
CA LYS A 52 -6.96 1.83 -6.49
C LYS A 52 -5.45 1.90 -6.27
N PHE A 53 -4.99 1.72 -5.03
CA PHE A 53 -3.55 1.82 -4.74
C PHE A 53 -2.78 0.58 -5.17
N ARG A 54 -3.37 -0.62 -5.08
CA ARG A 54 -2.71 -1.86 -5.52
C ARG A 54 -2.36 -1.82 -7.01
N GLU A 55 -3.21 -1.23 -7.85
CA GLU A 55 -2.96 -1.09 -9.29
C GLU A 55 -1.72 -0.23 -9.62
N ARG A 56 -1.29 0.64 -8.70
CA ARG A 56 -0.10 1.49 -8.86
C ARG A 56 1.21 0.79 -8.50
N ILE A 57 1.15 -0.38 -7.86
CA ILE A 57 2.34 -1.13 -7.43
C ILE A 57 2.87 -1.92 -8.64
N PRO A 58 4.11 -1.65 -9.11
CA PRO A 58 4.65 -2.25 -10.32
C PRO A 58 5.21 -3.65 -10.09
N LEU A 59 4.45 -4.50 -9.37
CA LEU A 59 4.78 -5.89 -9.09
C LEU A 59 3.63 -6.81 -9.52
N SER A 60 4.02 -7.95 -10.09
CA SER A 60 3.10 -9.01 -10.46
C SER A 60 2.44 -9.66 -9.24
N GLY A 61 1.33 -10.38 -9.46
CA GLY A 61 0.67 -11.12 -8.38
C GLY A 61 1.58 -12.19 -7.76
N GLU A 62 2.45 -12.81 -8.57
CA GLU A 62 3.42 -13.81 -8.13
C GLU A 62 4.47 -13.18 -7.19
N GLU A 63 5.09 -12.07 -7.59
CA GLU A 63 6.09 -11.37 -6.76
C GLU A 63 5.52 -10.91 -5.41
N LEU A 64 4.26 -10.49 -5.39
CA LEU A 64 3.60 -10.13 -4.14
C LEU A 64 3.27 -11.34 -3.28
N SER A 65 2.95 -12.49 -3.88
CA SER A 65 2.68 -13.73 -3.16
C SER A 65 3.94 -14.35 -2.57
N GLU A 66 5.08 -14.24 -3.26
CA GLU A 66 6.39 -14.72 -2.81
C GLU A 66 6.98 -13.85 -1.69
N SER A 67 6.56 -12.59 -1.59
CA SER A 67 7.10 -11.63 -0.62
C SER A 67 6.87 -12.00 0.85
N GLY A 68 6.15 -13.07 1.15
CA GLY A 68 6.08 -13.63 2.50
C GLY A 68 5.48 -12.67 3.52
N VAL A 69 4.76 -11.62 3.09
CA VAL A 69 3.95 -10.75 3.96
C VAL A 69 2.71 -11.54 4.43
N SER A 70 3.01 -12.55 5.24
CA SER A 70 2.10 -13.31 6.08
C SER A 70 1.91 -12.54 7.37
N ILE A 71 0.65 -12.39 7.78
CA ILE A 71 0.24 -11.77 9.04
C ILE A 71 0.63 -12.69 10.20
#